data_AF-A0A1C4LAQ5-F1
#
_entry.id   AF-A0A1C4LAQ5-F1
#
_cell.length_a   1.000
_cell.length_b   1.000
_cell.length_c   1.000
_cell.angle_alpha   90.00
_cell.angle_beta   90.00
_cell.angle_gamma   90.00
#
_symmetry.space_group_name_H-M   'P 1'
#
loop_
_entity.id
_entity.type
_entity.pdbx_description
1 polymer ?
#
loop_
_entity_poly.entity_id
_entity_poly.type
_entity_poly.pdbx_seq_one_letter_code
_entity_poly.pdbx_strand_id
1 'polypeptide(L)'
;MIANLLTVAAPAPAALRRALARALALPESAVDVADADGDQADRDWDAPVLCGYRRLPRASDVASELDVTVTPAADPDATERALALGLAAATGTSVLYPDADQLPSAYWVAVPDGRTVRCRLEPLDDADGDDGGPAYRVTATQEPVPDLPGATVEILPEILDREPLPTPLADAFLADRPNGPAASPEGGLHHHLRVWERLVRRLDADWRPSGHYREDLFARDLRSRDTLDDMAVEVPSLRPLLAILDGVYRERTVGEPSGAGDREPDWWHARTPGLLPW
;
A
#
# COMPACT_ATOMS: atom_id res chain seq x y z
N MET A 1 -2.65 7.02 -20.27
CA MET A 1 -2.20 6.53 -18.95
C MET A 1 -0.68 6.53 -18.95
N ILE A 2 -0.05 6.85 -17.81
CA ILE A 2 1.40 6.76 -17.62
C ILE A 2 1.64 5.78 -16.47
N ALA A 3 2.59 4.87 -16.63
CA ALA A 3 2.95 3.84 -15.66
C ALA A 3 4.48 3.83 -15.45
N ASN A 4 4.89 3.76 -14.19
CA ASN A 4 6.28 3.61 -13.77
C ASN A 4 6.46 2.21 -13.19
N LEU A 5 7.07 1.32 -13.97
CA LEU A 5 7.20 -0.09 -13.63
C LEU A 5 8.67 -0.44 -13.37
N LEU A 6 8.92 -1.38 -12.47
CA LEU A 6 10.27 -1.93 -12.26
C LEU A 6 10.23 -3.42 -12.56
N THR A 7 11.23 -3.93 -13.28
CA THR A 7 11.31 -5.35 -13.65
C THR A 7 12.46 -6.01 -12.90
N VAL A 8 12.22 -7.20 -12.33
CA VAL A 8 13.26 -7.94 -11.58
C VAL A 8 14.35 -8.46 -12.52
N ALA A 9 13.99 -8.94 -13.71
CA ALA A 9 14.91 -9.22 -14.80
C ALA A 9 14.95 -8.09 -15.83
N ALA A 10 16.03 -7.97 -16.60
CA ALA A 10 16.15 -6.98 -17.67
C ALA A 10 15.84 -7.60 -19.04
N PRO A 11 14.56 -7.62 -19.50
CA PRO A 11 14.22 -8.19 -20.79
C PRO A 11 14.93 -7.45 -21.92
N ALA A 12 15.24 -8.17 -23.01
CA ALA A 12 15.73 -7.53 -24.23
C ALA A 12 14.64 -6.59 -24.81
N PRO A 13 14.99 -5.47 -25.45
CA PRO A 13 14.00 -4.51 -25.96
C PRO A 13 12.94 -5.12 -26.89
N ALA A 14 13.33 -6.06 -27.75
CA ALA A 14 12.39 -6.78 -28.61
C ALA A 14 11.42 -7.69 -27.82
N ALA A 15 11.90 -8.31 -26.73
CA ALA A 15 11.05 -9.12 -25.86
C ALA A 15 10.07 -8.23 -25.07
N LEU A 16 10.54 -7.07 -24.60
CA LEU A 16 9.71 -6.08 -23.92
C LEU A 16 8.61 -5.54 -24.83
N ARG A 17 8.95 -5.19 -26.08
CA ARG A 17 7.99 -4.76 -27.11
C ARG A 17 6.89 -5.80 -27.33
N ARG A 18 7.27 -7.06 -27.52
CA ARG A 18 6.32 -8.18 -27.66
C ARG A 18 5.49 -8.40 -26.41
N ALA A 19 6.06 -8.20 -25.22
CA ALA A 19 5.33 -8.35 -23.97
C ALA A 19 4.26 -7.26 -23.80
N LEU A 20 4.60 -5.99 -24.04
CA LEU A 20 3.67 -4.86 -24.03
C LEU A 20 2.56 -5.03 -25.07
N ALA A 21 2.92 -5.39 -26.31
CA ALA A 21 1.96 -5.63 -27.38
C ALA A 21 0.95 -6.73 -26.99
N ARG A 22 1.44 -7.83 -26.39
CA ARG A 22 0.57 -8.90 -25.89
C ARG A 22 -0.30 -8.47 -24.71
N ALA A 23 0.26 -7.74 -23.74
CA ALA A 23 -0.46 -7.28 -22.56
C ALA A 23 -1.63 -6.34 -22.92
N LEU A 24 -1.47 -5.55 -23.98
CA LEU A 24 -2.46 -4.57 -24.47
C LEU A 24 -3.27 -5.08 -25.68
N ALA A 25 -3.06 -6.32 -26.12
CA ALA A 25 -3.68 -6.91 -27.31
C ALA A 25 -3.50 -6.07 -28.61
N LEU A 26 -2.31 -5.48 -28.78
CA LEU A 26 -1.93 -4.65 -29.93
C LEU A 26 -0.93 -5.37 -30.84
N PRO A 27 -0.79 -4.97 -32.11
CA PRO A 27 0.34 -5.42 -32.94
C PRO A 27 1.68 -4.87 -32.39
N GLU A 28 2.77 -5.61 -32.55
CA GLU A 28 4.11 -5.16 -32.11
C GLU A 28 4.55 -3.83 -32.75
N SER A 29 4.02 -3.50 -33.94
CA SER A 29 4.28 -2.23 -34.63
C SER A 29 3.60 -1.02 -33.99
N ALA A 30 2.66 -1.21 -33.05
CA ALA A 30 2.03 -0.12 -32.30
C ALA A 30 2.78 0.19 -30.99
N VAL A 31 3.91 -0.47 -30.74
CA VAL A 31 4.72 -0.32 -29.53
C VAL A 31 6.13 0.10 -29.90
N ASP A 32 6.51 1.29 -29.46
CA ASP A 32 7.88 1.77 -29.49
C ASP A 32 8.57 1.47 -28.14
N VAL A 33 9.78 0.90 -28.20
CA VAL A 33 10.59 0.60 -27.02
C VAL A 33 12.01 1.11 -27.28
N ALA A 34 12.48 2.01 -26.44
CA ALA A 34 13.81 2.62 -26.56
C ALA A 34 14.51 2.74 -25.20
N ASP A 35 15.84 2.75 -25.25
CA ASP A 35 16.68 3.04 -24.09
C ASP A 35 16.48 4.51 -23.70
N ALA A 36 16.12 4.79 -22.45
CA ALA A 36 15.84 6.14 -21.99
C ALA A 36 17.09 7.04 -21.99
N ASP A 37 18.27 6.44 -21.83
CA ASP A 37 19.55 7.15 -21.79
C ASP A 37 20.31 7.06 -23.13
N GLY A 38 19.73 6.38 -24.14
CA GLY A 38 20.30 6.21 -25.47
C GLY A 38 19.91 7.30 -26.47
N ASP A 39 20.29 7.11 -27.74
CA ASP A 39 19.86 7.98 -28.84
C ASP A 39 18.35 7.84 -29.09
N GLN A 40 17.66 8.98 -29.16
CA GLN A 40 16.21 9.07 -29.30
C GLN A 40 15.76 9.40 -30.73
N ALA A 41 16.69 9.58 -31.68
CA ALA A 41 16.38 10.03 -33.04
C ALA A 41 15.48 9.07 -33.83
N ASP A 42 15.60 7.76 -33.58
CA ASP A 42 14.86 6.71 -34.30
C ASP A 42 13.53 6.30 -33.65
N ARG A 43 13.09 7.00 -32.59
CA ARG A 43 11.84 6.67 -31.89
C ARG A 43 10.62 6.99 -32.73
N ASP A 44 9.68 6.07 -32.73
CA ASP A 44 8.34 6.31 -33.25
C ASP A 44 7.47 7.00 -32.19
N TRP A 45 7.57 8.32 -32.09
CA TRP A 45 6.82 9.14 -31.12
C TRP A 45 5.30 9.12 -31.34
N ASP A 46 4.85 8.67 -32.51
CA ASP A 46 3.43 8.54 -32.85
C ASP A 46 2.87 7.15 -32.50
N ALA A 47 3.71 6.23 -32.00
CA ALA A 47 3.28 4.91 -31.60
C ALA A 47 2.23 4.99 -30.46
N PRO A 48 1.12 4.23 -30.53
CA PRO A 48 0.08 4.24 -29.50
C PRO A 48 0.57 3.87 -28.10
N VAL A 49 1.70 3.16 -27.99
CA VAL A 49 2.38 2.81 -26.75
C VAL A 49 3.86 3.17 -26.87
N LEU A 50 4.33 4.01 -25.95
CA LEU A 50 5.74 4.37 -25.82
C LEU A 50 6.29 3.76 -24.53
N CYS A 51 7.44 3.09 -24.61
CA CYS A 51 8.16 2.59 -23.45
C CYS A 51 9.62 3.04 -23.49
N GLY A 52 9.99 3.92 -22.56
CA GLY A 52 11.39 4.15 -22.22
C GLY A 52 11.83 3.12 -21.19
N TYR A 53 13.00 2.52 -21.36
CA TYR A 53 13.60 1.67 -20.33
C TYR A 53 14.96 2.20 -19.90
N ARG A 54 15.27 2.10 -18.61
CA ARG A 54 16.60 2.34 -18.04
C ARG A 54 17.08 1.08 -17.35
N ARG A 55 18.34 0.69 -17.59
CA ARG A 55 18.97 -0.42 -16.85
C ARG A 55 19.50 0.09 -15.52
N LEU A 56 19.21 -0.64 -14.45
CA LEU A 56 19.64 -0.31 -13.10
C LEU A 56 20.93 -1.08 -12.74
N PRO A 57 21.71 -0.61 -11.74
CA PRO A 57 22.89 -1.31 -11.24
C PRO A 57 22.63 -2.77 -10.88
N ARG A 58 23.63 -3.63 -11.07
CA ARG A 58 23.54 -5.06 -10.68
C ARG A 58 23.31 -5.30 -9.18
N ALA A 59 23.58 -4.30 -8.34
CA ALA A 59 23.34 -4.36 -6.90
C ALA A 59 21.86 -4.17 -6.54
N SER A 60 21.04 -3.75 -7.50
CA SER A 60 19.59 -3.56 -7.34
C SER A 60 18.85 -4.90 -7.46
N ASP A 61 17.82 -5.10 -6.65
CA ASP A 61 16.91 -6.24 -6.77
C ASP A 61 15.98 -6.14 -7.99
N VAL A 62 15.87 -4.93 -8.56
CA VAL A 62 15.20 -4.67 -9.84
C VAL A 62 16.24 -4.29 -10.88
N ALA A 63 16.15 -4.89 -12.06
CA ALA A 63 17.15 -4.74 -13.11
C ALA A 63 16.83 -3.64 -14.12
N SER A 64 15.58 -3.22 -14.25
CA SER A 64 15.22 -2.11 -15.14
C SER A 64 14.00 -1.34 -14.65
N GLU A 65 14.05 -0.02 -14.86
CA GLU A 65 12.93 0.92 -14.70
C GLU A 65 12.31 1.17 -16.07
N LEU A 66 10.98 1.18 -16.12
CA LEU A 66 10.19 1.38 -17.33
C LEU A 66 9.25 2.57 -17.14
N ASP A 67 9.32 3.54 -18.04
CA ASP A 67 8.31 4.59 -18.20
C ASP A 67 7.44 4.23 -19.40
N VAL A 68 6.20 3.83 -19.13
CA VAL A 68 5.25 3.40 -20.15
C VAL A 68 4.10 4.40 -20.28
N THR A 69 3.96 4.96 -21.47
CA THR A 69 2.81 5.78 -21.85
C THR A 69 1.91 5.00 -22.79
N VAL A 70 0.64 4.86 -22.41
CA VAL A 70 -0.42 4.26 -23.24
C VAL A 70 -1.41 5.36 -23.62
N THR A 71 -1.58 5.58 -24.93
CA THR A 71 -2.55 6.55 -25.43
C THR A 71 -3.99 6.06 -25.16
N PRO A 72 -4.95 6.96 -24.88
CA PRO A 72 -6.35 6.56 -24.67
C PRO A 72 -6.99 5.83 -25.87
N ALA A 73 -6.46 6.04 -27.08
CA ALA A 73 -6.93 5.36 -28.28
C ALA A 73 -6.46 3.90 -28.36
N ALA A 74 -5.32 3.57 -27.74
CA ALA A 74 -4.80 2.21 -27.66
C ALA A 74 -5.62 1.38 -26.67
N ASP A 75 -5.82 1.93 -25.46
CA ASP A 75 -6.61 1.31 -24.40
C ASP A 75 -7.06 2.40 -23.40
N PRO A 76 -8.34 2.78 -23.37
CA PRO A 76 -8.85 3.79 -22.45
C PRO A 76 -8.95 3.29 -20.99
N ASP A 77 -8.98 1.97 -20.80
CA ASP A 77 -9.14 1.31 -19.50
C ASP A 77 -7.81 0.79 -18.95
N ALA A 78 -6.70 1.10 -19.63
CA ALA A 78 -5.36 0.70 -19.22
C ALA A 78 -5.07 1.19 -17.80
N THR A 79 -4.74 0.24 -16.92
CA THR A 79 -4.27 0.53 -15.56
C THR A 79 -2.84 0.04 -15.40
N GLU A 80 -2.08 0.71 -14.54
CA GLU A 80 -0.71 0.34 -14.20
C GLU A 80 -0.63 -1.10 -13.65
N ARG A 81 -1.59 -1.49 -12.80
CA ARG A 81 -1.74 -2.87 -12.33
C ARG A 81 -1.94 -3.88 -13.47
N ALA A 82 -2.85 -3.61 -14.40
CA ALA A 82 -3.13 -4.53 -15.50
C ALA A 82 -1.90 -4.68 -16.41
N LEU A 83 -1.19 -3.57 -16.65
CA LEU A 83 0.04 -3.57 -17.42
C LEU A 83 1.15 -4.38 -16.74
N ALA A 84 1.35 -4.19 -15.44
CA ALA A 84 2.34 -4.94 -14.66
C ALA A 84 2.04 -6.46 -14.66
N LEU A 85 0.79 -6.86 -14.46
CA LEU A 85 0.36 -8.26 -14.54
C LEU A 85 0.58 -8.87 -15.93
N GLY A 86 0.18 -8.14 -16.98
CA GLY A 86 0.38 -8.58 -18.36
C GLY A 86 1.85 -8.73 -18.72
N LEU A 87 2.69 -7.79 -18.29
CA LEU A 87 4.14 -7.87 -18.47
C LEU A 87 4.75 -9.03 -17.69
N ALA A 88 4.37 -9.22 -16.43
CA ALA A 88 4.90 -10.31 -15.61
C ALA A 88 4.60 -11.68 -16.22
N ALA A 89 3.35 -11.89 -16.64
CA ALA A 89 2.94 -13.11 -17.33
C ALA A 89 3.67 -13.30 -18.67
N ALA A 90 3.84 -12.23 -19.46
CA ALA A 90 4.42 -12.31 -20.81
C ALA A 90 5.95 -12.49 -20.82
N THR A 91 6.64 -12.02 -19.77
CA THR A 91 8.09 -12.08 -19.61
C THR A 91 8.56 -13.21 -18.70
N GLY A 92 7.68 -13.73 -17.84
CA GLY A 92 8.02 -14.75 -16.86
C GLY A 92 8.86 -14.22 -15.69
N THR A 93 8.91 -12.90 -15.48
CA THR A 93 9.57 -12.25 -14.33
C THR A 93 8.59 -11.37 -13.59
N SER A 94 8.79 -11.20 -12.29
CA SER A 94 8.01 -10.29 -11.47
C SER A 94 8.22 -8.82 -11.90
N VAL A 95 7.14 -8.03 -11.82
CA VAL A 95 7.11 -6.61 -12.17
C VAL A 95 6.52 -5.83 -11.01
N LEU A 96 7.23 -4.82 -10.53
CA LEU A 96 6.78 -3.93 -9.48
C LEU A 96 6.06 -2.72 -10.06
N TYR A 97 5.06 -2.24 -9.35
CA TYR A 97 4.35 -1.00 -9.64
C TYR A 97 3.98 -0.27 -8.34
N PRO A 98 3.93 1.07 -8.33
CA PRO A 98 3.67 1.84 -7.12
C PRO A 98 2.29 1.54 -6.53
N ASP A 99 2.19 1.60 -5.19
CA ASP A 99 0.88 1.59 -4.53
C ASP A 99 0.18 2.95 -4.70
N ALA A 100 -1.14 2.93 -4.86
CA ALA A 100 -1.93 4.14 -5.07
C ALA A 100 -1.93 5.07 -3.84
N ASP A 101 -1.62 4.52 -2.66
CA ASP A 101 -1.65 5.21 -1.36
C ASP A 101 -0.42 6.14 -1.11
N GLN A 102 0.38 6.41 -2.15
CA GLN A 102 1.49 7.38 -2.20
C GLN A 102 2.57 7.21 -1.11
N LEU A 103 2.73 6.01 -0.56
CA LEU A 103 3.90 5.68 0.25
C LEU A 103 5.10 5.49 -0.69
N PRO A 104 6.17 6.30 -0.60
CA PRO A 104 7.29 6.20 -1.53
C PRO A 104 7.95 4.82 -1.56
N SER A 105 7.86 4.06 -0.46
CA SER A 105 8.41 2.71 -0.34
C SER A 105 7.37 1.59 -0.57
N ALA A 106 6.07 1.89 -0.69
CA ALA A 106 5.06 0.86 -0.86
C ALA A 106 4.83 0.55 -2.34
N TYR A 107 5.08 -0.69 -2.72
CA TYR A 107 4.89 -1.19 -4.07
C TYR A 107 4.05 -2.47 -4.04
N TRP A 108 3.50 -2.79 -5.20
CA TRP A 108 2.95 -4.10 -5.49
C TRP A 108 3.90 -4.85 -6.42
N VAL A 109 4.02 -6.16 -6.22
CA VAL A 109 4.70 -7.08 -7.11
C VAL A 109 3.65 -7.87 -7.88
N ALA A 110 3.55 -7.65 -9.19
CA ALA A 110 2.85 -8.55 -10.09
C ALA A 110 3.73 -9.78 -10.34
N VAL A 111 3.24 -10.95 -9.94
CA VAL A 111 3.94 -12.22 -10.06
C VAL A 111 3.48 -12.91 -11.37
N PRO A 112 4.36 -13.65 -12.09
CA PRO A 112 3.98 -14.31 -13.34
C PRO A 112 2.79 -15.29 -13.26
N ASP A 113 2.46 -15.77 -12.06
CA ASP A 113 1.31 -16.64 -11.79
C ASP A 113 -0.03 -15.87 -11.70
N GLY A 114 -0.02 -14.55 -11.87
CA GLY A 114 -1.19 -13.68 -11.84
C GLY A 114 -1.52 -13.10 -10.47
N ARG A 115 -0.76 -13.43 -9.42
CA ARG A 115 -0.92 -12.80 -8.09
C ARG A 115 -0.34 -11.40 -8.05
N THR A 116 -0.80 -10.62 -7.08
CA THR A 116 -0.23 -9.33 -6.70
C THR A 116 0.12 -9.35 -5.22
N VAL A 117 1.38 -9.11 -4.87
CA VAL A 117 1.90 -9.18 -3.49
C VAL A 117 2.43 -7.80 -3.09
N ARG A 118 2.05 -7.27 -1.93
CA ARG A 118 2.63 -6.00 -1.45
C ARG A 118 4.10 -6.19 -1.07
N CYS A 119 4.91 -5.20 -1.35
CA CYS A 119 6.32 -5.16 -0.98
C CYS A 119 6.78 -3.78 -0.53
N ARG A 120 7.88 -3.76 0.22
CA ARG A 120 8.63 -2.56 0.57
C ARG A 120 9.84 -2.44 -0.34
N LEU A 121 9.92 -1.35 -1.09
CA LEU A 121 11.05 -0.99 -1.93
C LEU A 121 11.78 0.20 -1.31
N GLU A 122 13.09 0.08 -1.12
CA GLU A 122 13.94 1.15 -0.59
C GLU A 122 15.06 1.49 -1.57
N PRO A 123 15.39 2.77 -1.74
CA PRO A 123 16.62 3.15 -2.43
C PRO A 123 17.83 2.68 -1.61
N LEU A 124 18.92 2.33 -2.29
CA LEU A 124 20.19 2.03 -1.65
C LEU A 124 21.01 3.31 -1.52
N ASP A 125 21.16 3.81 -0.29
CA ASP A 125 21.82 5.08 0.04
C ASP A 125 23.29 5.16 -0.44
N ASP A 126 23.98 4.03 -0.57
CA ASP A 126 25.38 3.97 -1.02
C ASP A 126 25.54 3.94 -2.56
N ALA A 127 24.45 4.12 -3.32
CA ALA A 127 24.48 4.14 -4.78
C ALA A 127 24.83 5.52 -5.38
N ASP A 128 25.19 6.50 -4.55
CA ASP A 128 25.71 7.82 -4.96
C ASP A 128 27.18 7.73 -5.44
N GLY A 129 27.46 6.80 -6.37
CA GLY A 129 28.71 6.73 -7.11
C GLY A 129 28.53 7.36 -8.49
N ASP A 130 29.48 8.22 -8.88
CA ASP A 130 29.55 9.14 -10.05
C ASP A 130 28.98 8.68 -11.43
N ASP A 131 28.58 7.43 -11.64
CA ASP A 131 28.08 6.89 -12.92
C ASP A 131 26.95 5.82 -12.79
N GLY A 132 26.39 5.59 -11.59
CA GLY A 132 25.59 4.38 -11.30
C GLY A 132 24.08 4.45 -11.53
N GLY A 133 23.43 5.60 -11.37
CA GLY A 133 21.96 5.66 -11.27
C GLY A 133 21.41 5.02 -9.98
N PRO A 134 20.11 5.23 -9.65
CA PRO A 134 19.54 4.71 -8.41
C PRO A 134 19.53 3.17 -8.41
N ALA A 135 19.88 2.58 -7.28
CA ALA A 135 19.70 1.14 -7.04
C ALA A 135 18.63 0.95 -5.96
N TYR A 136 17.84 -0.12 -6.08
CA TYR A 136 16.74 -0.37 -5.15
C TYR A 136 16.85 -1.77 -4.54
N ARG A 137 16.36 -1.91 -3.32
CA ARG A 137 16.24 -3.18 -2.61
C ARG A 137 14.80 -3.42 -2.23
N VAL A 138 14.32 -4.64 -2.48
CA VAL A 138 13.05 -5.10 -1.94
C VAL A 138 13.32 -5.72 -0.57
N THR A 139 13.08 -4.95 0.49
CA THR A 139 13.43 -5.38 1.85
C THR A 139 12.41 -6.37 2.43
N ALA A 140 11.14 -6.25 2.02
CA ALA A 140 10.07 -7.10 2.52
C ALA A 140 8.93 -7.34 1.51
N THR A 141 8.26 -8.48 1.61
CA THR A 141 7.03 -8.84 0.89
C THR A 141 6.00 -9.44 1.85
N GLN A 142 4.70 -9.31 1.58
CA GLN A 142 3.66 -9.95 2.43
C GLN A 142 3.52 -11.46 2.20
N GLU A 143 3.96 -11.95 1.04
CA GLU A 143 3.99 -13.37 0.69
C GLU A 143 5.33 -13.70 0.00
N PRO A 144 5.76 -14.97 -0.03
CA PRO A 144 6.94 -15.36 -0.80
C PRO A 144 6.79 -15.03 -2.30
N VAL A 145 7.78 -14.34 -2.86
CA VAL A 145 7.91 -14.07 -4.30
C VAL A 145 9.16 -14.78 -4.82
N PRO A 146 9.04 -15.73 -5.76
CA PRO A 146 10.18 -16.53 -6.23
C PRO A 146 11.37 -15.72 -6.77
N ASP A 147 11.10 -14.61 -7.46
CA ASP A 147 12.13 -13.77 -8.07
C ASP A 147 12.83 -12.83 -7.08
N LEU A 148 12.33 -12.74 -5.84
CA LEU A 148 12.84 -11.87 -4.78
C LEU A 148 13.22 -12.67 -3.53
N PRO A 149 14.14 -13.65 -3.63
CA PRO A 149 14.46 -14.55 -2.52
C PRO A 149 15.16 -13.85 -1.34
N GLY A 150 15.65 -12.62 -1.53
CA GLY A 150 16.26 -11.81 -0.47
C GLY A 150 15.26 -11.01 0.37
N ALA A 151 14.00 -10.89 -0.07
CA ALA A 151 12.98 -10.14 0.65
C ALA A 151 12.50 -10.93 1.88
N THR A 152 12.37 -10.25 3.02
CA THR A 152 11.78 -10.85 4.22
C THR A 152 10.26 -10.95 4.05
N VAL A 153 9.68 -12.11 4.38
CA VAL A 153 8.23 -12.26 4.36
C VAL A 153 7.65 -11.76 5.69
N GLU A 154 6.99 -10.60 5.67
CA GLU A 154 6.40 -9.99 6.86
C GLU A 154 5.15 -9.17 6.54
N ILE A 155 4.34 -8.91 7.57
CA ILE A 155 3.25 -7.95 7.49
C ILE A 155 3.87 -6.54 7.44
N LEU A 156 3.50 -5.75 6.43
CA LEU A 156 4.01 -4.38 6.24
C LEU A 156 3.18 -3.36 7.06
N PRO A 157 3.64 -2.92 8.25
CA PRO A 157 2.85 -2.05 9.15
C PRO A 157 2.48 -0.71 8.52
N GLU A 158 3.40 -0.09 7.78
CA GLU A 158 3.19 1.20 7.14
C GLU A 158 2.03 1.18 6.16
N ILE A 159 1.77 0.02 5.54
CA ILE A 159 0.64 -0.18 4.66
C ILE A 159 -0.64 -0.41 5.47
N LEU A 160 -0.61 -1.23 6.52
CA LEU A 160 -1.78 -1.45 7.39
C LEU A 160 -2.31 -0.15 8.01
N ASP A 161 -1.41 0.76 8.35
CA ASP A 161 -1.72 2.07 8.93
C ASP A 161 -2.49 2.98 7.97
N ARG A 162 -2.21 2.85 6.67
CA ARG A 162 -2.79 3.69 5.61
C ARG A 162 -3.90 3.01 4.82
N GLU A 163 -4.05 1.70 4.98
CA GLU A 163 -5.07 0.93 4.29
C GLU A 163 -6.46 1.57 4.50
N PRO A 164 -7.09 2.05 3.41
CA PRO A 164 -8.32 2.81 3.52
C PRO A 164 -9.43 1.97 4.15
N LEU A 165 -9.94 2.43 5.28
CA LEU A 165 -11.12 1.84 5.91
C LEU A 165 -12.10 2.97 6.23
N PRO A 166 -13.34 2.93 5.69
CA PRO A 166 -14.32 3.96 5.93
C PRO A 166 -14.58 4.16 7.42
N THR A 167 -14.67 5.41 7.86
CA THR A 167 -14.97 5.79 9.24
C THR A 167 -16.28 6.59 9.32
N PRO A 168 -17.43 6.04 8.87
CA PRO A 168 -18.66 6.81 8.71
C PRO A 168 -19.16 7.44 10.02
N LEU A 169 -18.92 6.82 11.18
CA LEU A 169 -19.38 7.39 12.45
C LEU A 169 -18.51 8.58 12.88
N ALA A 170 -17.19 8.45 12.75
CA ALA A 170 -16.24 9.53 12.95
C ALA A 170 -16.50 10.65 11.94
N ASP A 171 -16.64 10.33 10.66
CA ASP A 171 -16.84 11.31 9.60
C ASP A 171 -18.16 12.08 9.78
N ALA A 172 -19.25 11.40 10.14
CA ALA A 172 -20.52 12.07 10.47
C ALA A 172 -20.40 12.98 11.70
N PHE A 173 -19.67 12.56 12.73
CA PHE A 173 -19.43 13.39 13.91
C PHE A 173 -18.53 14.58 13.61
N LEU A 174 -17.51 14.41 12.78
CA LEU A 174 -16.50 15.44 12.48
C LEU A 174 -16.93 16.40 11.37
N ALA A 175 -18.04 16.14 10.66
CA ALA A 175 -18.49 16.89 9.49
C ALA A 175 -18.59 18.41 9.71
N ASP A 176 -19.10 18.82 10.87
CA ASP A 176 -19.31 20.23 11.23
C ASP A 176 -18.20 20.79 12.14
N ARG A 177 -17.11 20.05 12.34
CA ARG A 177 -16.01 20.44 13.23
C ARG A 177 -14.83 21.00 12.43
N PRO A 178 -14.12 22.02 12.97
CA PRO A 178 -12.94 22.56 12.33
C PRO A 178 -11.86 21.48 12.20
N ASN A 179 -11.27 21.38 11.00
CA ASN A 179 -10.10 20.54 10.79
C ASN A 179 -8.84 21.36 11.11
N GLY A 180 -8.04 20.89 12.06
CA GLY A 180 -6.79 21.54 12.48
C GLY A 180 -5.55 20.72 12.14
N PRO A 181 -4.34 21.30 12.24
CA PRO A 181 -3.09 20.54 12.14
C PRO A 181 -3.06 19.40 13.17
N ALA A 182 -2.31 18.34 12.90
CA ALA A 182 -2.25 17.15 13.77
C ALA A 182 -1.88 17.46 15.24
N ALA A 183 -1.13 18.54 15.48
CA ALA A 183 -0.73 18.98 16.82
C ALA A 183 -1.81 19.80 17.58
N SER A 184 -2.91 20.17 16.92
CA SER A 184 -4.02 20.90 17.54
C SER A 184 -5.02 19.94 18.21
N PRO A 185 -5.79 20.39 19.22
CA PRO A 185 -6.87 19.60 19.80
C PRO A 185 -7.87 19.08 18.76
N GLU A 186 -8.21 19.90 17.77
CA GLU A 186 -9.07 19.55 16.65
C GLU A 186 -8.47 18.43 15.80
N GLY A 187 -7.21 18.58 15.38
CA GLY A 187 -6.49 17.56 14.61
C GLY A 187 -6.34 16.25 15.38
N GLY A 188 -6.07 16.34 16.69
CA GLY A 188 -6.01 15.18 17.59
C GLY A 188 -7.35 14.44 17.66
N LEU A 189 -8.45 15.15 17.87
CA LEU A 189 -9.80 14.57 17.87
C LEU A 189 -10.11 13.85 16.55
N HIS A 190 -9.82 14.50 15.42
CA HIS A 190 -10.01 13.90 14.09
C HIS A 190 -9.19 12.62 13.92
N HIS A 191 -7.92 12.65 14.34
CA HIS A 191 -7.01 11.52 14.22
C HIS A 191 -7.45 10.34 15.10
N HIS A 192 -7.57 10.55 16.41
CA HIS A 192 -7.84 9.47 17.36
C HIS A 192 -9.21 8.84 17.15
N LEU A 193 -10.23 9.62 16.80
CA LEU A 193 -11.57 9.08 16.55
C LEU A 193 -11.59 8.16 15.33
N ARG A 194 -10.90 8.53 14.25
CA ARG A 194 -10.75 7.68 13.06
C ARG A 194 -9.90 6.46 13.34
N VAL A 195 -8.82 6.57 14.11
CA VAL A 195 -8.02 5.41 14.52
C VAL A 195 -8.89 4.41 15.31
N TRP A 196 -9.62 4.89 16.30
CA TRP A 196 -10.49 4.04 17.12
C TRP A 196 -11.58 3.35 16.30
N GLU A 197 -12.32 4.09 15.45
CA GLU A 197 -13.33 3.47 14.60
C GLU A 197 -12.71 2.47 13.62
N ARG A 198 -11.54 2.76 13.02
CA ARG A 198 -10.89 1.80 12.12
C ARG A 198 -10.53 0.50 12.84
N LEU A 199 -9.97 0.56 14.04
CA LEU A 199 -9.69 -0.63 14.83
C LEU A 199 -10.96 -1.44 15.10
N VAL A 200 -12.04 -0.79 15.55
CA VAL A 200 -13.33 -1.44 15.82
C VAL A 200 -13.91 -2.09 14.56
N ARG A 201 -13.83 -1.42 13.41
CA ARG A 201 -14.31 -1.97 12.14
C ARG A 201 -13.46 -3.14 11.64
N ARG A 202 -12.15 -3.12 11.86
CA ARG A 202 -11.29 -4.28 11.56
C ARG A 202 -11.70 -5.47 12.41
N LEU A 203 -11.92 -5.28 13.71
CA LEU A 203 -12.42 -6.32 14.61
C LEU A 203 -13.77 -6.88 14.15
N ASP A 204 -14.70 -6.01 13.76
CA ASP A 204 -16.04 -6.42 13.31
C ASP A 204 -16.02 -7.18 11.97
N ALA A 205 -15.06 -6.87 11.11
CA ALA A 205 -14.89 -7.48 9.80
C ALA A 205 -13.87 -8.64 9.78
N ASP A 206 -13.57 -9.25 10.94
CA ASP A 206 -12.57 -10.33 11.08
C ASP A 206 -11.22 -9.97 10.42
N TRP A 207 -10.75 -8.75 10.70
CA TRP A 207 -9.48 -8.16 10.25
C TRP A 207 -9.38 -7.86 8.75
N ARG A 208 -10.48 -7.93 8.01
CA ARG A 208 -10.51 -7.49 6.61
C ARG A 208 -10.12 -6.01 6.44
N PRO A 209 -9.58 -5.63 5.27
CA PRO A 209 -9.37 -6.49 4.09
C PRO A 209 -8.10 -7.36 4.16
N SER A 210 -7.11 -6.99 4.98
CA SER A 210 -5.83 -7.70 5.06
C SER A 210 -5.92 -9.09 5.72
N GLY A 211 -6.85 -9.29 6.65
CA GLY A 211 -6.89 -10.48 7.52
C GLY A 211 -5.77 -10.51 8.57
N HIS A 212 -4.92 -9.49 8.60
CA HIS A 212 -3.69 -9.41 9.37
C HIS A 212 -3.55 -8.07 10.07
N TYR A 213 -2.98 -8.08 11.27
CA TYR A 213 -2.75 -6.89 12.08
C TYR A 213 -1.63 -7.16 13.09
N ARG A 214 -0.81 -6.17 13.44
CA ARG A 214 0.30 -6.38 14.39
C ARG A 214 -0.12 -6.03 15.82
N GLU A 215 0.44 -6.77 16.78
CA GLU A 215 0.19 -6.56 18.21
C GLU A 215 0.60 -5.15 18.68
N ASP A 216 1.73 -4.62 18.20
CA ASP A 216 2.19 -3.28 18.55
C ASP A 216 1.29 -2.17 17.98
N LEU A 217 0.76 -2.36 16.76
CA LEU A 217 -0.26 -1.48 16.17
C LEU A 217 -1.57 -1.53 16.96
N PHE A 218 -2.00 -2.73 17.38
CA PHE A 218 -3.17 -2.89 18.24
C PHE A 218 -3.00 -2.10 19.54
N ALA A 219 -1.88 -2.30 20.25
CA ALA A 219 -1.59 -1.57 21.47
C ALA A 219 -1.50 -0.04 21.26
N ARG A 220 -0.98 0.41 20.10
CA ARG A 220 -0.95 1.83 19.73
C ARG A 220 -2.35 2.39 19.50
N ASP A 221 -3.20 1.66 18.80
CA ASP A 221 -4.56 2.11 18.49
C ASP A 221 -5.44 2.11 19.77
N LEU A 222 -5.18 1.22 20.74
CA LEU A 222 -5.78 1.32 22.09
C LEU A 222 -5.43 2.62 22.81
N ARG A 223 -4.19 3.14 22.66
CA ARG A 223 -3.83 4.45 23.23
C ARG A 223 -4.61 5.61 22.64
N SER A 224 -5.14 5.47 21.42
CA SER A 224 -6.06 6.47 20.87
C SER A 224 -7.38 6.49 21.63
N ARG A 225 -7.84 5.36 22.18
CA ARG A 225 -9.03 5.32 23.03
C ARG A 225 -8.80 5.99 24.38
N ASP A 226 -7.60 5.88 24.96
CA ASP A 226 -7.21 6.60 26.18
C ASP A 226 -7.34 8.12 25.95
N THR A 227 -6.76 8.61 24.86
CA THR A 227 -6.82 10.04 24.51
C THR A 227 -8.26 10.50 24.25
N LEU A 228 -9.09 9.66 23.63
CA LEU A 228 -10.52 9.97 23.43
C LEU A 228 -11.30 10.03 24.76
N ASP A 229 -10.89 9.26 25.77
CA ASP A 229 -11.52 9.30 27.10
C ASP A 229 -11.27 10.65 27.77
N ASP A 230 -10.02 11.12 27.73
CA ASP A 230 -9.63 12.45 28.21
C ASP A 230 -10.38 13.55 27.44
N MET A 231 -10.42 13.46 26.10
CA MET A 231 -11.14 14.43 25.25
C MET A 231 -12.66 14.43 25.51
N ALA A 232 -13.26 13.34 25.98
CA ALA A 232 -14.68 13.25 26.28
C ALA A 232 -15.10 14.01 27.55
N VAL A 233 -14.14 14.54 28.32
CA VAL A 233 -14.36 15.52 29.39
C VAL A 233 -14.68 16.89 28.78
N GLU A 234 -13.85 17.33 27.84
CA GLU A 234 -13.97 18.64 27.17
C GLU A 234 -15.01 18.65 26.05
N VAL A 235 -15.26 17.50 25.42
CA VAL A 235 -16.26 17.31 24.36
C VAL A 235 -17.29 16.26 24.80
N PRO A 236 -18.25 16.58 25.69
CA PRO A 236 -19.21 15.60 26.20
C PRO A 236 -20.08 14.94 25.12
N SER A 237 -20.26 15.60 23.98
CA SER A 237 -20.98 15.06 22.82
C SER A 237 -20.28 13.86 22.16
N LEU A 238 -19.01 13.60 22.48
CA LEU A 238 -18.27 12.43 22.01
C LEU A 238 -18.73 11.13 22.67
N ARG A 239 -19.27 11.18 23.91
CA ARG A 239 -19.59 10.00 24.71
C ARG A 239 -20.60 9.04 24.06
N PRO A 240 -21.71 9.49 23.45
CA PRO A 240 -22.64 8.57 22.78
C PRO A 240 -22.00 7.83 21.61
N LEU A 241 -21.11 8.50 20.87
CA LEU A 241 -20.38 7.88 19.77
C LEU A 241 -19.39 6.83 20.28
N LEU A 242 -18.60 7.16 21.30
CA LEU A 242 -17.70 6.18 21.92
C LEU A 242 -18.46 4.98 22.46
N ALA A 243 -19.65 5.17 23.07
CA ALA A 243 -20.46 4.06 23.55
C ALA A 243 -20.88 3.08 22.44
N ILE A 244 -21.15 3.57 21.22
CA ILE A 244 -21.46 2.73 20.05
C ILE A 244 -20.22 1.91 19.66
N LEU A 245 -19.07 2.58 19.48
CA LEU A 245 -17.82 1.92 19.09
C LEU A 245 -17.34 0.92 20.15
N ASP A 246 -17.40 1.31 21.42
CA ASP A 246 -17.05 0.47 22.56
C ASP A 246 -17.96 -0.75 22.68
N GLY A 247 -19.23 -0.64 22.30
CA GLY A 247 -20.17 -1.77 22.21
C GLY A 247 -19.68 -2.84 21.25
N VAL A 248 -19.36 -2.43 20.01
CA VAL A 248 -18.81 -3.34 18.99
C VAL A 248 -17.47 -3.93 19.42
N TYR A 249 -16.57 -3.12 19.99
CA TYR A 249 -15.31 -3.60 20.53
C TYR A 249 -15.51 -4.70 21.57
N ARG A 250 -16.44 -4.51 22.53
CA ARG A 250 -16.76 -5.54 23.55
C ARG A 250 -17.27 -6.83 22.93
N GLU A 251 -18.15 -6.74 21.93
CA GLU A 251 -18.72 -7.92 21.25
C GLU A 251 -17.66 -8.74 20.52
N ARG A 252 -16.60 -8.10 20.02
CA ARG A 252 -15.54 -8.73 19.21
C ARG A 252 -14.27 -9.10 19.98
N THR A 253 -14.21 -8.76 21.26
CA THR A 253 -13.07 -9.05 22.13
C THR A 253 -13.49 -9.95 23.29
N VAL A 254 -12.55 -10.71 23.80
CA VAL A 254 -12.67 -11.52 25.02
C VAL A 254 -11.83 -10.88 26.12
N GLY A 255 -12.30 -10.93 27.34
CA GLY A 255 -11.55 -10.48 28.51
C GLY A 255 -12.29 -10.93 29.76
N GLU A 256 -11.55 -11.18 30.84
CA GLU A 256 -12.19 -11.43 32.11
C GLU A 256 -12.98 -10.18 32.51
N PRO A 257 -14.21 -10.33 33.03
CA PRO A 257 -14.83 -9.21 33.72
C PRO A 257 -13.88 -8.89 34.88
N SER A 258 -13.18 -7.76 34.82
CA SER A 258 -12.49 -7.27 35.99
C SER A 258 -13.55 -7.20 37.09
N GLY A 259 -13.29 -7.84 38.24
CA GLY A 259 -14.29 -8.08 39.29
C GLY A 259 -14.89 -6.81 39.92
N ALA A 260 -14.61 -5.63 39.37
CA ALA A 260 -15.15 -4.33 39.72
C ALA A 260 -15.81 -3.72 38.47
N GLY A 261 -17.14 -3.81 38.38
CA GLY A 261 -17.88 -3.62 37.12
C GLY A 261 -17.61 -2.31 36.36
N ASP A 262 -17.51 -2.43 35.02
CA ASP A 262 -17.70 -1.47 33.91
C ASP A 262 -17.29 0.01 34.05
N ARG A 263 -16.65 0.40 35.15
CA ARG A 263 -16.24 1.77 35.48
C ARG A 263 -14.77 1.88 35.86
N GLU A 264 -13.98 0.83 35.64
CA GLU A 264 -12.54 0.99 35.68
C GLU A 264 -12.09 1.79 34.44
N PRO A 265 -11.30 2.86 34.63
CA PRO A 265 -10.50 3.40 33.53
C PRO A 265 -9.75 2.23 32.88
N ASP A 266 -9.61 2.24 31.56
CA ASP A 266 -8.75 1.32 30.82
C ASP A 266 -9.28 -0.11 30.59
N TRP A 267 -10.58 -0.38 30.78
CA TRP A 267 -11.16 -1.72 30.54
C TRP A 267 -10.87 -2.29 29.14
N TRP A 268 -10.68 -1.44 28.13
CA TRP A 268 -10.38 -1.87 26.76
C TRP A 268 -8.98 -2.49 26.62
N HIS A 269 -8.03 -2.15 27.49
CA HIS A 269 -6.69 -2.78 27.56
C HIS A 269 -6.72 -4.18 28.18
N ALA A 270 -7.72 -4.49 29.00
CA ALA A 270 -7.90 -5.80 29.62
C ALA A 270 -8.54 -6.84 28.68
N ARG A 271 -8.74 -6.48 27.40
CA ARG A 271 -9.45 -7.30 26.42
C ARG A 271 -8.55 -7.59 25.23
N THR A 272 -8.70 -8.80 24.71
CA THR A 272 -7.95 -9.32 23.57
C THR A 272 -8.94 -9.67 22.47
N PRO A 273 -8.59 -9.51 21.18
CA PRO A 273 -9.47 -9.95 20.11
C PRO A 273 -9.83 -11.44 20.20
N GLY A 274 -11.08 -11.77 19.88
CA GLY A 274 -11.52 -13.17 19.87
C GLY A 274 -10.82 -14.03 18.80
N LEU A 275 -10.39 -13.38 17.70
CA LEU A 275 -9.56 -13.96 16.66
C LEU A 275 -8.26 -13.13 16.59
N LEU A 276 -7.11 -13.76 16.78
CA LEU A 276 -5.81 -13.09 16.71
C LEU A 276 -5.31 -13.00 15.26
N PRO A 277 -4.96 -11.79 14.77
CA PRO A 277 -4.49 -11.57 13.40
C PRO A 277 -2.96 -11.46 13.25
N TRP A 278 -2.21 -11.67 14.34
CA TRP A 278 -0.74 -11.72 14.38
C TRP A 278 -0.23 -13.13 14.67
#